data_AF-A0A4U2DBI8-F1
#
_entry.id   AF-A0A4U2DBI8-F1
#
_cell.length_a   1.000
_cell.length_b   1.000
_cell.length_c   1.000
_cell.angle_alpha   90.00
_cell.angle_beta   90.00
_cell.angle_gamma   90.00
#
_symmetry.space_group_name_H-M   'P 1'
#
loop_
_entity.id
_entity.type
_entity.pdbx_description
1 polymer ?
#
loop_
_entity_poly.entity_id
_entity_poly.type
_entity_poly.pdbx_seq_one_letter_code
_entity_poly.pdbx_strand_id
1 'polypeptide(L)'
;EFVQNGLIVTSGLALGIDGYAHDGALDKRGETFAVLGSGLDSIYPARHRNLAERICENGALISEFRPSAKPRPEHFPRRNRIISGLSLGTLV
;
A
#
# COMPACT_ATOMS: atom_id res chain seq x y z
N GLU A 1 9.99 -12.53 -6.36
CA GLU A 1 10.42 -12.51 -7.76
C GLU A 1 10.32 -11.11 -8.39
N PHE A 2 9.15 -10.48 -8.43
CA PHE A 2 8.99 -9.16 -9.07
C PHE A 2 9.99 -8.09 -8.61
N VAL A 3 10.15 -7.89 -7.30
CA VAL A 3 11.09 -6.89 -6.77
C VAL A 3 12.56 -7.19 -7.04
N GLN A 4 12.92 -8.46 -7.23
CA GLN A 4 14.28 -8.84 -7.60
C GLN A 4 14.56 -8.60 -9.09
N ASN A 5 13.51 -8.41 -9.89
CA ASN A 5 13.57 -8.06 -11.30
C ASN A 5 13.33 -6.55 -11.54
N GLY A 6 13.48 -5.72 -10.50
CA GLY A 6 13.37 -4.26 -10.62
C GLY A 6 11.95 -3.72 -10.69
N LEU A 7 10.92 -4.53 -10.42
CA LEU A 7 9.54 -4.07 -10.31
C LEU A 7 9.21 -3.64 -8.88
N ILE A 8 8.38 -2.61 -8.74
CA ILE A 8 7.86 -2.17 -7.43
C ILE A 8 6.50 -2.80 -7.18
N VAL A 9 6.26 -3.29 -5.97
CA VAL A 9 4.93 -3.80 -5.58
C VAL A 9 4.05 -2.63 -5.13
N THR A 10 2.93 -2.41 -5.80
CA THR A 10 1.90 -1.45 -5.39
C THR A 10 0.67 -2.19 -4.86
N SER A 11 0.18 -1.83 -3.68
CA SER A 11 -1.05 -2.40 -3.13
C SER A 11 -1.74 -1.45 -2.16
N GLY A 12 -2.78 -1.92 -1.48
CA GLY A 12 -3.70 -1.10 -0.71
C GLY A 12 -3.59 -1.20 0.80
N LEU A 13 -2.56 -1.87 1.33
CA LEU A 13 -2.40 -2.13 2.78
C LEU A 13 -3.59 -2.82 3.44
N ALA A 14 -4.55 -3.38 2.68
CA ALA A 14 -5.68 -4.10 3.23
C ALA A 14 -5.24 -5.41 3.88
N LEU A 15 -6.18 -6.11 4.51
CA LEU A 15 -5.92 -7.42 5.09
C LEU A 15 -5.79 -8.48 4.01
N GLY A 16 -4.99 -9.51 4.29
CA GLY A 16 -4.79 -10.62 3.36
C GLY A 16 -3.74 -10.28 2.31
N ILE A 17 -4.06 -10.48 1.04
CA ILE A 17 -3.11 -10.44 -0.08
C ILE A 17 -2.34 -9.12 -0.14
N ASP A 18 -2.97 -7.97 0.10
CA ASP A 18 -2.29 -6.68 0.16
C ASP A 18 -1.14 -6.67 1.18
N GLY A 19 -1.41 -7.10 2.41
CA GLY A 19 -0.40 -7.20 3.47
C GLY A 19 0.72 -8.16 3.10
N TYR A 20 0.38 -9.37 2.64
CA TYR A 20 1.36 -10.37 2.24
C TYR A 20 2.21 -9.95 1.04
N ALA A 21 1.65 -9.16 0.11
CA ALA A 21 2.40 -8.62 -1.03
C ALA A 21 3.44 -7.59 -0.57
N HIS A 22 3.06 -6.70 0.35
CA HIS A 22 4.00 -5.75 0.95
C HIS A 22 5.10 -6.46 1.76
N ASP A 23 4.73 -7.41 2.63
CA ASP A 23 5.71 -8.19 3.40
C ASP A 23 6.67 -8.95 2.49
N GLY A 24 6.16 -9.65 1.47
CA GLY A 24 7.00 -10.37 0.52
C GLY A 24 7.94 -9.48 -0.29
N ALA A 25 7.53 -8.24 -0.60
CA ALA A 25 8.41 -7.25 -1.22
C ALA A 25 9.54 -6.82 -0.27
N LEU A 26 9.20 -6.48 0.97
CA LEU A 26 10.15 -6.05 2.00
C LEU A 26 11.13 -7.15 2.40
N ASP A 27 10.66 -8.41 2.52
CA ASP A 27 11.50 -9.57 2.86
C ASP A 27 12.60 -9.84 1.81
N LYS A 28 12.35 -9.41 0.56
CA LYS A 28 13.33 -9.46 -0.52
C LYS A 28 14.13 -8.17 -0.69
N ARG A 29 14.04 -7.25 0.29
CA ARG A 29 14.68 -5.92 0.31
C ARG A 29 14.30 -5.07 -0.91
N GLY A 30 13.11 -5.31 -1.44
CA GLY A 30 12.54 -4.53 -2.54
C GLY A 30 11.74 -3.35 -2.03
N GLU A 31 11.37 -2.46 -2.96
CA GLU A 31 10.48 -1.35 -2.68
C GLU A 31 9.00 -1.77 -2.80
N THR A 32 8.16 -1.14 -1.98
CA THR A 32 6.72 -1.31 -2.10
C THR A 32 5.96 -0.04 -1.74
N PHE A 33 4.90 0.27 -2.48
CA PHE A 33 4.07 1.46 -2.27
C PHE A 33 2.66 1.07 -1.85
N ALA A 34 2.23 1.55 -0.68
CA ALA A 34 0.87 1.38 -0.19
C ALA A 34 0.06 2.65 -0.47
N VAL A 35 -0.95 2.55 -1.32
CA VAL A 35 -1.92 3.63 -1.50
C VAL A 35 -2.97 3.49 -0.39
N LEU A 36 -3.44 4.55 0.26
CA LEU A 36 -4.35 4.49 1.41
C LEU A 36 -5.77 4.98 1.08
N GLY A 37 -6.78 4.33 1.67
CA GLY A 37 -8.18 4.78 1.68
C GLY A 37 -8.49 5.82 2.78
N SER A 38 -7.46 6.41 3.35
CA SER A 38 -7.48 7.34 4.47
C SER A 38 -6.32 8.31 4.36
N GLY A 39 -6.31 9.35 5.19
CA GLY A 39 -5.18 10.25 5.33
C GLY A 39 -3.96 9.56 5.96
N LEU A 40 -2.77 10.14 5.74
CA LEU A 40 -1.50 9.59 6.22
C LEU A 40 -1.41 9.48 7.76
N ASP A 41 -2.15 10.29 8.51
CA ASP A 41 -2.19 10.22 9.98
C ASP A 41 -3.18 9.16 10.50
N SER A 42 -3.89 8.48 9.61
CA SER A 42 -4.96 7.54 9.94
C SER A 42 -4.78 6.19 9.22
N ILE A 43 -3.72 5.47 9.60
CA ILE A 43 -3.42 4.13 9.09
C ILE A 43 -4.58 3.17 9.38
N TYR A 44 -5.09 2.56 8.32
CA TYR A 44 -6.12 1.53 8.37
C TYR A 44 -5.73 0.37 7.46
N PRO A 45 -5.85 -0.88 7.93
CA PRO A 45 -6.31 -1.26 9.27
C PRO A 45 -5.25 -1.03 10.34
N ALA A 46 -5.67 -0.77 11.58
CA ALA A 46 -4.76 -0.44 12.69
C ALA A 46 -3.67 -1.49 12.95
N ARG A 47 -3.94 -2.77 12.62
CA ARG A 47 -2.98 -3.87 12.76
C ARG A 47 -1.82 -3.81 11.78
N HIS A 48 -1.92 -3.04 10.69
CA HIS A 48 -0.85 -2.83 9.72
C HIS A 48 -0.03 -1.56 9.98
N ARG A 49 -0.12 -0.95 11.18
CA ARG A 49 0.74 0.21 11.53
C ARG A 49 2.23 -0.08 11.41
N ASN A 50 2.68 -1.20 11.98
CA ASN A 50 4.09 -1.58 11.89
C ASN A 50 4.50 -1.93 10.45
N LEU A 51 3.60 -2.55 9.67
CA LEU A 51 3.84 -2.77 8.25
C LEU A 51 3.98 -1.44 7.50
N ALA A 52 3.11 -0.46 7.78
CA ALA A 52 3.17 0.87 7.18
C ALA A 52 4.48 1.60 7.52
N GLU A 53 4.97 1.48 8.75
CA GLU A 53 6.28 2.00 9.17
C GLU A 53 7.41 1.37 8.36
N ARG A 54 7.44 0.02 8.26
CA ARG A 54 8.42 -0.70 7.44
C ARG A 54 8.37 -0.32 5.97
N ILE A 55 7.17 -0.05 5.42
CA ILE A 55 7.00 0.44 4.05
C ILE A 55 7.66 1.83 3.89
N CYS A 56 7.54 2.72 4.86
CA CYS A 56 8.19 4.04 4.81
C CYS A 56 9.73 3.96 4.84
N GLU A 57 10.31 2.89 5.42
CA GLU A 57 11.77 2.70 5.44
C GLU A 57 12.33 2.37 4.05
N ASN A 58 11.56 1.71 3.20
CA ASN A 58 11.99 1.26 1.87
C ASN A 58 10.85 1.26 0.85
N GLY A 59 10.21 2.43 0.68
CA GLY A 59 8.99 2.57 -0.10
C GLY A 59 8.24 3.86 0.18
N ALA A 60 6.92 3.83 0.06
CA ALA A 60 6.09 5.01 0.28
C ALA A 60 4.65 4.66 0.67
N LEU A 61 4.05 5.52 1.49
CA LEU A 61 2.60 5.60 1.69
C LEU A 61 2.04 6.75 0.84
N ILE A 62 1.00 6.47 0.07
CA ILE A 62 0.39 7.42 -0.86
C ILE A 62 -1.07 7.62 -0.46
N SER A 63 -1.54 8.87 -0.39
CA SER A 63 -2.95 9.16 -0.13
C SER A 63 -3.43 10.34 -0.96
N GLU A 64 -4.66 10.26 -1.48
CA GLU A 64 -5.36 11.39 -2.12
C GLU A 64 -6.16 12.24 -1.12
N PHE A 65 -6.10 11.91 0.17
CA PHE A 65 -6.88 12.57 1.23
C PHE A 65 -6.01 13.46 2.11
N ARG A 66 -6.63 14.43 2.79
CA ARG A 66 -5.96 15.24 3.82
C ARG A 66 -5.36 14.32 4.90
N PRO A 67 -4.22 14.68 5.53
CA PRO A 67 -3.54 13.82 6.50
C PRO A 67 -4.44 13.25 7.61
N SER A 68 -5.37 14.04 8.13
CA SER A 68 -6.30 13.65 9.20
C SER A 68 -7.56 12.89 8.76
N ALA A 69 -7.75 12.65 7.46
CA ALA A 69 -8.95 12.02 6.92
C ALA A 69 -9.09 10.57 7.41
N LYS A 70 -10.27 10.23 7.95
CA LYS A 70 -10.58 8.88 8.44
C LYS A 70 -10.91 7.92 7.30
N PRO A 71 -10.64 6.61 7.46
CA PRO A 71 -11.07 5.59 6.50
C PRO A 71 -12.60 5.58 6.41
N ARG A 72 -13.12 5.48 5.19
CA ARG A 72 -14.56 5.31 4.92
C ARG A 72 -14.77 4.25 3.83
N PRO A 73 -15.85 3.44 3.89
CA PRO A 73 -16.10 2.39 2.89
C PRO A 73 -16.00 2.88 1.44
N GLU A 74 -16.50 4.07 1.15
CA GLU A 74 -16.47 4.68 -0.18
C GLU A 74 -15.06 5.08 -0.67
N HIS A 75 -14.10 5.23 0.24
CA HIS A 75 -12.73 5.57 -0.13
C HIS A 75 -11.97 4.37 -0.73
N PHE A 76 -12.31 3.13 -0.34
CA PHE A 76 -11.53 1.96 -0.74
C PHE A 76 -11.68 1.62 -2.24
N PRO A 77 -12.90 1.55 -2.82
CA PRO A 77 -13.04 1.39 -4.27
C PRO A 77 -12.42 2.56 -5.04
N ARG A 78 -12.57 3.79 -4.53
CA ARG A 78 -12.00 5.00 -5.16
C ARG A 78 -10.47 4.95 -5.21
N ARG A 79 -9.82 4.49 -4.14
CA ARG A 79 -8.37 4.36 -4.03
C ARG A 79 -7.80 3.35 -5.03
N ASN A 80 -8.54 2.29 -5.37
CA ASN A 80 -8.05 1.21 -6.25
C ASN A 80 -7.68 1.70 -7.66
N ARG A 81 -8.27 2.80 -8.14
CA ARG A 81 -7.87 3.43 -9.41
C ARG A 81 -6.42 3.93 -9.39
N ILE A 82 -5.93 4.33 -8.21
CA ILE A 82 -4.56 4.82 -8.04
C ILE A 82 -3.61 3.64 -7.95
N ILE A 83 -3.98 2.55 -7.26
CA ILE A 83 -3.18 1.32 -7.23
C ILE A 83 -2.94 0.84 -8.67
N SER A 84 -4.03 0.58 -9.40
CA SER A 84 -3.95 0.11 -10.79
C SER A 84 -3.27 1.12 -11.72
N GLY A 85 -3.53 2.42 -11.53
CA GLY A 85 -2.90 3.48 -12.33
C GLY A 85 -1.40 3.66 -12.09
N LEU A 86 -0.86 3.23 -10.94
CA LEU A 86 0.58 3.21 -10.65
C LEU A 86 1.27 1.94 -11.16
N SER A 87 0.51 0.90 -11.52
CA SER A 87 1.06 -0.39 -11.93
C SER A 87 1.22 -0.51 -13.44
N LEU A 88 2.22 -1.30 -13.88
CA LEU A 88 2.32 -1.77 -15.28
C LEU A 88 1.34 -2.92 -15.57
N GLY A 89 0.89 -3.63 -14.53
CA GLY A 89 -0.08 -4.71 -14.61
C GLY A 89 -0.62 -5.06 -13.22
N THR A 90 -1.79 -5.71 -13.16
CA THR A 90 -2.43 -6.10 -11.90
C THR A 90 -2.56 -7.63 -11.84
N LEU A 91 -2.05 -8.21 -10.75
CA LEU A 91 -2.21 -9.63 -10.43
C LEU A 91 -3.38 -9.77 -9.45
N VAL A 92 -4.33 -10.66 -9.77
CA VAL A 92 -5.54 -10.95 -8.99
C VAL A 92 -5.55 -12.42 -8.60
#